data_AF-A0A1A7WM77-F1
#
_entry.id   AF-A0A1A7WM77-F1
#
_cell.length_a   1.000
_cell.length_b   1.000
_cell.length_c   1.000
_cell.angle_alpha   90.00
_cell.angle_beta   90.00
_cell.angle_gamma   90.00
#
_symmetry.space_group_name_H-M   'P 1'
#
loop_
_entity.id
_entity.type
_entity.pdbx_description
1 polymer ?
#
loop_
_entity_poly.entity_id
_entity_poly.type
_entity_poly.pdbx_seq_one_letter_code
_entity_poly.pdbx_strand_id
1 'polypeptide(L)'
;MKQPSAVKALGWCPWQRRVIATGGGWKDGEIRIWDAQSGSCLTSVETHSQICSLRWAEKRRYLITGHGLPHHQITTWSWESPSLSRIHQLTG
;
A
#
# COMPACT_ATOMS: atom_id res chain seq x y z
N MET A 1 6.74 -12.00 10.84
CA MET A 1 7.03 -10.55 10.78
C MET A 1 5.83 -9.81 11.37
N LYS A 2 6.02 -8.95 12.36
CA LYS A 2 4.92 -8.23 13.03
C LYS A 2 4.97 -6.78 12.57
N GLN A 3 3.89 -6.28 11.95
CA GLN A 3 3.78 -4.84 11.70
C GLN A 3 3.57 -4.10 13.02
N PRO A 4 4.15 -2.90 13.20
CA PRO A 4 4.12 -2.18 14.47
C PRO A 4 2.75 -1.57 14.81
N SER A 5 1.74 -1.74 13.95
CA SER A 5 0.37 -1.25 14.15
C SER A 5 -0.67 -2.22 13.58
N ALA A 6 -1.94 -1.84 13.67
CA ALA A 6 -3.04 -2.58 13.06
C ALA A 6 -2.89 -2.63 11.53
N VAL A 7 -3.22 -3.79 10.95
CA VAL A 7 -3.20 -4.03 9.50
C VAL A 7 -4.63 -4.18 9.03
N LYS A 8 -5.29 -3.04 8.74
CA LYS A 8 -6.68 -3.02 8.22
C LYS A 8 -6.71 -3.04 6.70
N ALA A 9 -5.77 -2.34 6.07
CA ALA A 9 -5.70 -2.19 4.63
C ALA A 9 -4.86 -3.32 4.02
N LEU A 10 -5.47 -4.16 3.19
CA LEU A 10 -4.78 -5.23 2.47
C LEU A 10 -5.45 -5.51 1.12
N GLY A 11 -4.69 -6.04 0.17
CA GLY A 11 -5.23 -6.43 -1.13
C GLY A 11 -4.24 -7.21 -1.98
N TRP A 12 -4.72 -8.26 -2.64
CA TRP A 12 -3.97 -9.03 -3.63
C TRP A 12 -3.82 -8.26 -4.93
N CYS A 13 -2.63 -8.30 -5.51
CA CYS A 13 -2.36 -7.75 -6.83
C CYS A 13 -3.06 -8.61 -7.90
N PRO A 14 -4.02 -8.05 -8.65
CA PRO A 14 -4.85 -8.85 -9.55
C PRO A 14 -4.10 -9.39 -10.77
N TRP A 15 -2.96 -8.78 -11.14
CA TRP A 15 -2.10 -9.25 -12.25
C TRP A 15 -0.86 -10.02 -11.78
N GLN A 16 -0.57 -10.09 -10.48
CA GLN A 16 0.57 -10.83 -9.93
C GLN A 16 0.12 -11.68 -8.74
N ARG A 17 -0.15 -12.97 -8.97
CA ARG A 17 -0.75 -13.90 -8.01
C ARG A 17 -0.02 -14.03 -6.66
N ARG A 18 1.28 -13.76 -6.64
CA ARG A 18 2.11 -13.84 -5.42
C ARG A 18 2.21 -12.53 -4.68
N VAL A 19 1.68 -11.44 -5.23
CA VAL A 19 1.89 -10.11 -4.66
C VAL A 19 0.70 -9.69 -3.83
N ILE A 20 0.96 -9.34 -2.57
CA ILE A 20 -0.02 -8.73 -1.67
C ILE A 20 0.52 -7.39 -1.18
N ALA A 21 -0.35 -6.39 -1.11
CA ALA A 21 -0.04 -5.11 -0.48
C ALA A 21 -0.76 -5.00 0.85
N THR A 22 -0.11 -4.36 1.81
CA THR A 22 -0.66 -4.05 3.14
C THR A 22 -0.35 -2.62 3.51
N GLY A 23 -1.25 -1.96 4.23
CA GLY A 23 -1.04 -0.62 4.79
C GLY A 23 -1.05 -0.63 6.31
N GLY A 24 -0.04 0.00 6.90
CA GLY A 24 0.09 0.19 8.34
C GLY A 24 -0.88 1.23 8.92
N GLY A 25 -1.31 0.99 10.16
CA GLY A 25 -2.11 1.92 10.96
C GLY A 25 -1.37 3.20 11.38
N TRP A 26 -1.98 4.01 12.24
CA TRP A 26 -1.50 5.34 12.65
C TRP A 26 -0.05 5.40 13.13
N LYS A 27 0.42 4.39 13.88
CA LYS A 27 1.80 4.35 14.39
C LYS A 27 2.84 3.88 13.37
N ASP A 28 2.40 3.39 12.22
CA ASP A 28 3.22 2.73 11.23
C ASP A 28 3.27 3.54 9.93
N GLY A 29 2.11 3.79 9.33
CA GLY A 29 1.96 4.64 8.14
C GLY A 29 2.76 4.19 6.92
N GLU A 30 3.11 2.91 6.85
CA GLU A 30 3.93 2.34 5.79
C GLU A 30 3.12 1.40 4.89
N ILE A 31 3.27 1.56 3.57
CA ILE A 31 2.79 0.58 2.59
C ILE A 31 3.87 -0.48 2.45
N ARG A 32 3.50 -1.75 2.52
CA ARG A 32 4.40 -2.88 2.26
C ARG A 32 3.85 -3.76 1.17
N ILE A 33 4.71 -4.15 0.24
CA ILE A 33 4.42 -5.10 -0.83
C ILE A 33 5.20 -6.38 -0.56
N TRP A 34 4.53 -7.52 -0.63
CA TRP A 34 5.08 -8.82 -0.24
C TRP A 34 5.00 -9.81 -1.37
N ASP A 35 5.99 -10.69 -1.46
CA ASP A 35 5.83 -11.99 -2.11
C ASP A 35 5.24 -12.97 -1.08
N ALA A 36 4.02 -13.40 -1.31
CA ALA A 36 3.27 -14.26 -0.41
C ALA A 36 3.73 -15.73 -0.44
N GLN A 37 4.52 -16.14 -1.43
CA GLN A 37 5.09 -17.49 -1.46
C GLN A 37 6.35 -17.57 -0.60
N SER A 38 7.27 -16.61 -0.75
CA SER A 38 8.52 -16.58 0.04
C SER A 38 8.34 -15.92 1.41
N GLY A 39 7.29 -15.11 1.57
CA GLY A 39 7.09 -14.27 2.76
C GLY A 39 8.01 -13.05 2.82
N SER A 40 8.72 -12.75 1.73
CA SER A 40 9.67 -11.63 1.66
C SER A 40 8.94 -10.30 1.43
N CYS A 41 9.38 -9.25 2.11
CA CYS A 41 8.99 -7.88 1.77
C CYS A 41 9.75 -7.47 0.50
N LEU A 42 9.02 -7.21 -0.58
CA LEU A 42 9.59 -6.77 -1.87
C LEU A 42 9.95 -5.29 -1.82
N THR A 43 9.07 -4.48 -1.23
CA THR A 43 9.31 -3.05 -1.02
C THR A 43 8.42 -2.48 0.07
N SER A 44 8.83 -1.31 0.55
CA SER A 44 8.22 -0.59 1.63
C SER A 44 8.29 0.90 1.36
N VAL A 45 7.19 1.62 1.59
CA VAL A 45 7.10 3.06 1.32
C VAL A 45 6.39 3.75 2.47
N GLU A 46 7.09 4.70 3.09
CA GLU A 46 6.52 5.56 4.13
C GLU A 46 5.53 6.57 3.53
N THR A 47 4.37 6.67 4.16
CA THR A 47 3.33 7.62 3.77
C THR A 47 3.07 8.67 4.85
N HIS A 48 3.64 8.48 6.05
CA HIS A 48 3.46 9.31 7.24
C HIS A 48 2.00 9.53 7.65
N SER A 49 1.10 8.64 7.21
CA SER A 49 -0.33 8.68 7.54
C SER A 49 -0.90 7.30 7.72
N GLN A 50 -1.89 7.18 8.59
CA GLN A 50 -2.65 5.95 8.76
C GLN A 50 -3.26 5.49 7.42
N ILE A 51 -2.96 4.28 6.99
CA ILE A 51 -3.56 3.71 5.79
C ILE A 51 -4.82 2.93 6.19
N CYS A 52 -5.99 3.48 5.87
CA CYS A 52 -7.28 2.92 6.29
C CYS A 52 -7.94 2.04 5.22
N SER A 53 -7.55 2.21 3.95
CA SER A 53 -8.03 1.43 2.81
C SER A 53 -6.97 1.30 1.71
N LEU A 54 -7.06 0.22 0.94
CA LEU A 54 -6.13 -0.08 -0.15
C LEU A 54 -6.86 -0.83 -1.26
N ARG A 55 -6.66 -0.42 -2.52
CA ARG A 55 -7.24 -1.07 -3.70
C ARG A 55 -6.27 -1.08 -4.87
N TRP A 56 -6.12 -2.23 -5.51
CA TRP A 56 -5.43 -2.32 -6.80
C TRP A 56 -6.37 -1.94 -7.94
N ALA A 57 -5.88 -1.12 -8.87
CA ALA A 57 -6.58 -0.68 -10.06
C ALA A 57 -6.02 -1.41 -11.30
N GLU A 58 -6.70 -2.49 -11.70
CA GLU A 58 -6.28 -3.41 -12.77
C GLU A 58 -5.91 -2.73 -14.08
N LYS A 59 -6.79 -1.85 -14.59
CA LYS A 59 -6.64 -1.24 -15.92
C LYS A 59 -5.37 -0.42 -16.08
N ARG A 60 -4.88 0.19 -15.00
CA ARG A 60 -3.69 1.06 -15.02
C ARG A 60 -2.50 0.49 -14.26
N ARG A 61 -2.66 -0.69 -13.68
CA ARG A 61 -1.66 -1.32 -12.79
C ARG A 61 -1.22 -0.43 -11.62
N TYR A 62 -2.18 0.29 -11.04
CA TYR A 62 -1.91 1.19 -9.92
C TYR A 62 -2.36 0.60 -8.58
N LEU A 63 -1.76 1.08 -7.52
CA LEU A 63 -2.24 0.93 -6.16
C LEU A 63 -2.87 2.25 -5.72
N ILE A 64 -4.03 2.19 -5.09
CA ILE A 64 -4.72 3.35 -4.52
C ILE A 64 -4.80 3.13 -3.01
N THR A 65 -4.38 4.11 -2.23
CA THR A 65 -4.46 4.09 -0.77
C THR A 65 -5.29 5.25 -0.26
N GLY A 66 -6.26 4.97 0.61
CA GLY A 66 -6.97 5.99 1.38
C GLY A 66 -6.34 6.15 2.75
N HIS A 67 -6.18 7.40 3.17
CA HIS A 67 -5.46 7.77 4.39
C HIS A 67 -6.36 8.43 5.42
N GLY A 68 -6.12 8.11 6.69
CA GLY A 68 -6.71 8.78 7.85
C GLY A 68 -5.83 9.94 8.30
N LEU A 69 -5.62 10.06 9.62
CA LEU A 69 -4.74 11.10 10.16
C LEU A 69 -3.28 10.90 9.70
N PRO A 70 -2.47 11.97 9.54
CA PRO A 70 -2.87 13.37 9.69
C PRO A 70 -3.29 13.98 8.34
N HIS A 71 -3.23 13.20 7.26
CA HIS A 71 -3.25 13.74 5.90
C HIS A 71 -4.63 13.72 5.23
N HIS A 72 -5.52 12.79 5.59
CA HIS A 72 -6.90 12.72 5.08
C HIS A 72 -7.01 12.75 3.55
N GLN A 73 -6.13 12.02 2.88
CA GLN A 73 -5.95 12.09 1.42
C GLN A 73 -6.10 10.73 0.75
N ILE A 74 -6.21 10.75 -0.57
CA ILE A 74 -6.08 9.55 -1.42
C ILE A 74 -4.76 9.66 -2.18
N THR A 75 -4.01 8.57 -2.24
CA THR A 75 -2.75 8.52 -2.99
C THR A 75 -2.78 7.39 -4.01
N THR A 76 -2.36 7.70 -5.22
CA THR A 76 -2.21 6.74 -6.32
C THR A 76 -0.74 6.47 -6.54
N TRP A 77 -0.39 5.19 -6.69
CA TRP A 77 0.97 4.70 -6.84
C TRP A 77 1.10 3.82 -8.09
N SER A 78 2.21 3.95 -8.82
CA SER A 78 2.59 3.02 -9.89
C SER A 78 3.32 1.83 -9.28
N TRP A 79 2.92 0.61 -9.66
CA TRP A 79 3.60 -0.61 -9.26
C TRP A 79 4.38 -1.20 -10.42
N GLU A 80 5.70 -1.14 -10.33
CA GLU A 80 6.66 -1.72 -11.26
C GLU A 80 7.63 -2.58 -10.48
N SER A 81 7.24 -3.83 -10.23
CA SER A 81 7.95 -4.76 -9.35
C SER A 81 9.47 -4.69 -9.48
N PRO A 82 10.23 -4.45 -8.40
CA PRO A 82 9.79 -4.36 -7.00
C PRO A 82 9.50 -2.92 -6.51
N SER A 83 9.32 -1.94 -7.40
CA SER A 83 9.25 -0.52 -7.04
C SER A 83 7.81 0.01 -6.98
N LEU A 84 7.54 0.85 -5.98
CA LEU A 84 6.27 1.58 -5.83
C LEU A 84 6.54 3.09 -5.84
N SER A 85 6.04 3.81 -6.85
CA SER A 85 6.26 5.25 -7.02
C SER A 85 4.96 6.05 -6.91
N ARG A 86 4.97 7.19 -6.22
CA ARG A 86 3.79 8.06 -6.08
C ARG A 86 3.49 8.75 -7.41
N ILE A 87 2.24 8.71 -7.86
CA ILE A 87 1.78 9.39 -9.09
C ILE A 87 0.99 10.66 -8.75
N HIS A 88 -0.08 10.50 -7.97
CA HIS A 88 -1.00 11.58 -7.66
C HIS A 88 -1.43 11.52 -6.19
N GLN A 89 -1.76 12.70 -5.67
CA GLN A 89 -2.37 12.88 -4.36
C GLN A 89 -3.65 13.70 -4.56
N LEU A 90 -4.77 13.14 -4.12
CA LEU A 90 -6.07 13.80 -4.17
C LEU A 90 -6.39 14.28 -2.76
N THR A 91 -6.58 15.59 -2.64
CA THR A 91 -6.99 16.27 -1.40
C THR A 91 -8.31 17.00 -1.66
N GLY A 92 -9.06 17.26 -0.59
CA GLY A 92 -10.20 18.18 -0.61
C GLY A 92 -9.79 19.61 -0.33
#